data_AF-A0A2W5YJC0-F1
#
_entry.id   AF-A0A2W5YJC0-F1
#
_cell.length_a   1.000
_cell.length_b   1.000
_cell.length_c   1.000
_cell.angle_alpha   90.00
_cell.angle_beta   90.00
_cell.angle_gamma   90.00
#
_symmetry.space_group_name_H-M   'P 1'
#
loop_
_entity.id
_entity.type
_entity.pdbx_description
1 polymer ?
#
loop_
_entity_poly.entity_id
_entity_poly.type
_entity_poly.pdbx_seq_one_letter_code
_entity_poly.pdbx_strand_id
1 'polypeptide(L)'
;AGLAVMDKIAGVPVYNAGSPFDQLPLVNYNGTSQPQDQNFVLVTSIAPLDSGPSISAGGIITASAFGGALASTPGSFVEIYGSNLAGTTRQWGSSDFVNGAAPTILDGVTVSVNGQPAYVYFVSPSQVNVQIPANIPSGGPVPVIVNYRGQPSAPVTIAINAVQPGLYAPALFNLSGKQYLAAIHAATGGFVGNGKISGLATTPAVPGETLIVYGIGFGPLEPGGVAMAGHIVQGQAILTTLLQFNFGNLPAPILYQGLNPGSVGLYQFNVIVPLSAPNGDVPVTVTLDGTPISQTLSIPVQAP
;
A
#
# COMPACT_ATOMS: atom_id res chain seq x y z
N ALA A 1 -33.35 28.30 -11.52
CA ALA A 1 -32.68 29.45 -12.15
C ALA A 1 -33.74 30.33 -12.79
N GLY A 2 -33.76 31.63 -12.51
CA GLY A 2 -34.84 32.53 -12.95
C GLY A 2 -34.88 32.75 -14.47
N LEU A 3 -36.08 33.10 -14.97
CA LEU A 3 -36.41 33.30 -16.39
C LEU A 3 -35.37 34.13 -17.18
N ALA A 4 -34.73 35.10 -16.54
CA ALA A 4 -33.70 35.95 -17.16
C ALA A 4 -32.40 35.21 -17.55
N VAL A 5 -32.13 34.04 -16.96
CA VAL A 5 -30.98 33.19 -17.35
C VAL A 5 -31.33 32.29 -18.53
N MET A 6 -32.61 31.89 -18.68
CA MET A 6 -33.08 31.16 -19.86
C MET A 6 -33.14 32.05 -21.10
N ASP A 7 -33.53 33.33 -20.97
CA ASP A 7 -33.53 34.29 -22.08
C ASP A 7 -32.12 34.62 -22.59
N LYS A 8 -31.11 34.63 -21.72
CA LYS A 8 -29.71 34.80 -22.14
C LYS A 8 -29.13 33.58 -22.87
N ILE A 9 -29.65 32.39 -22.63
CA ILE A 9 -29.28 31.17 -23.37
C ILE A 9 -30.04 31.11 -24.71
N ALA A 10 -31.29 31.57 -24.76
CA ALA A 10 -32.10 31.64 -25.98
C ALA A 10 -31.67 32.77 -26.95
N GLY A 11 -30.98 33.81 -26.45
CA GLY A 11 -30.49 34.94 -27.25
C GLY A 11 -29.09 34.78 -27.85
N VAL A 12 -28.37 33.69 -27.55
CA VAL A 12 -27.12 33.37 -28.26
C VAL A 12 -27.50 32.88 -29.65
N PRO A 13 -26.96 33.44 -30.75
CA PRO A 13 -27.19 32.90 -32.08
C PRO A 13 -26.73 31.45 -32.10
N VAL A 14 -27.67 30.52 -32.09
CA VAL A 14 -27.36 29.13 -32.41
C VAL A 14 -27.10 29.13 -33.90
N TYR A 15 -25.85 28.89 -34.31
CA TYR A 15 -25.58 28.50 -35.69
C TYR A 15 -26.24 27.15 -35.90
N ASN A 16 -27.50 27.17 -36.33
CA ASN A 16 -28.17 25.98 -36.84
C ASN A 16 -27.57 25.71 -38.23
N ALA A 17 -26.51 24.91 -38.28
CA ALA A 17 -25.89 24.44 -39.50
C ALA A 17 -26.77 23.45 -40.29
N GLY A 18 -28.06 23.32 -39.95
CA GLY A 18 -28.78 22.06 -40.11
C GLY A 18 -28.23 21.03 -39.11
N SER A 19 -29.01 20.02 -38.77
CA SER A 19 -28.39 18.81 -38.24
C SER A 19 -27.41 18.32 -39.31
N PRO A 20 -26.10 18.12 -39.04
CA PRO A 20 -25.18 17.57 -40.04
C PRO A 20 -25.51 16.12 -40.43
N PHE A 21 -26.60 15.55 -39.89
CA PHE A 21 -27.03 14.16 -40.08
C PHE A 21 -28.29 14.02 -40.93
N ASP A 22 -28.64 14.99 -41.79
CA ASP A 22 -29.71 14.81 -42.78
C ASP A 22 -29.32 13.78 -43.86
N GLN A 23 -28.07 13.30 -43.86
CA GLN A 23 -27.53 12.26 -44.74
C GLN A 23 -26.68 11.28 -43.93
N LEU A 24 -26.95 9.97 -44.08
CA LEU A 24 -26.07 8.92 -43.56
C LEU A 24 -24.84 8.79 -44.47
N PRO A 25 -23.61 8.81 -43.93
CA PRO A 25 -22.41 8.61 -44.74
C PRO A 25 -22.43 7.23 -45.39
N LEU A 26 -22.22 7.20 -46.71
CA LEU A 26 -22.15 5.97 -47.49
C LEU A 26 -20.69 5.60 -47.80
N VAL A 27 -20.32 4.34 -47.61
CA VAL A 27 -19.02 3.76 -47.99
C VAL A 27 -19.14 2.98 -49.29
N ASN A 28 -18.13 3.08 -50.15
CA ASN A 28 -18.06 2.35 -51.42
C ASN A 28 -19.31 2.53 -52.32
N TYR A 29 -19.99 3.67 -52.22
CA TYR A 29 -21.17 3.98 -53.02
C TYR A 29 -20.78 4.75 -54.29
N ASN A 30 -21.21 4.27 -55.45
CA ASN A 30 -20.82 4.80 -56.76
C ASN A 30 -21.85 5.76 -57.38
N GLY A 31 -22.94 6.09 -56.67
CA GLY A 31 -23.93 7.08 -57.10
C GLY A 31 -24.93 6.62 -58.17
N THR A 32 -24.87 5.36 -58.64
CA THR A 32 -25.64 4.92 -59.81
C THR A 32 -26.93 4.14 -59.51
N SER A 33 -27.17 3.75 -58.25
CA SER A 33 -28.33 2.96 -57.81
C SER A 33 -28.77 3.34 -56.40
N GLN A 34 -29.92 2.85 -55.92
CA GLN A 34 -30.25 2.99 -54.50
C GLN A 34 -29.12 2.35 -53.63
N PRO A 35 -28.71 2.98 -52.51
CA PRO A 35 -27.72 2.41 -51.60
C PRO A 35 -28.15 1.04 -51.07
N GLN A 36 -27.21 0.11 -50.93
CA GLN A 36 -27.44 -1.21 -50.33
C GLN A 36 -26.82 -1.30 -48.93
N ASP A 37 -27.13 -2.35 -48.16
CA ASP A 37 -26.66 -2.52 -46.77
C ASP A 37 -25.14 -2.37 -46.62
N GLN A 38 -24.38 -2.89 -47.58
CA GLN A 38 -22.92 -2.77 -47.66
C GLN A 38 -22.40 -1.33 -47.81
N ASN A 39 -23.27 -0.39 -48.16
CA ASN A 39 -22.94 1.02 -48.28
C ASN A 39 -23.13 1.79 -46.97
N PHE A 40 -23.76 1.21 -45.95
CA PHE A 40 -23.95 1.88 -44.66
C PHE A 40 -22.90 1.46 -43.63
N VAL A 41 -22.37 2.43 -42.89
CA VAL A 41 -21.65 2.13 -41.64
C VAL A 41 -22.68 2.01 -40.52
N LEU A 42 -22.97 0.78 -40.10
CA LEU A 42 -23.81 0.54 -38.93
C LEU A 42 -22.94 0.60 -37.67
N VAL A 43 -23.11 1.64 -36.87
CA VAL A 43 -22.58 1.67 -35.50
C VAL A 43 -23.49 0.77 -34.66
N THR A 44 -23.07 -0.48 -34.44
CA THR A 44 -23.87 -1.47 -33.70
C THR A 44 -23.90 -1.22 -32.20
N SER A 45 -22.89 -0.52 -31.67
CA SER A 45 -22.87 -0.03 -30.30
C SER A 45 -21.88 1.13 -30.14
N ILE A 46 -22.20 2.03 -29.22
CA ILE A 46 -21.25 3.00 -28.66
C ILE A 46 -21.21 2.65 -27.17
N ALA A 47 -20.09 2.15 -26.69
CA ALA A 47 -19.86 1.94 -25.27
C ALA A 47 -19.02 3.10 -24.73
N PRO A 48 -19.43 3.76 -23.62
CA PRO A 48 -18.49 4.58 -22.89
C PRO A 48 -17.32 3.68 -22.46
N LEU A 49 -16.08 4.11 -22.70
CA LEU A 49 -14.96 3.50 -22.00
C LEU A 49 -15.18 3.78 -20.51
N ASP A 50 -15.31 2.73 -19.70
CA ASP A 50 -15.19 2.86 -18.25
C ASP A 50 -13.96 3.72 -17.99
N SER A 51 -14.10 4.77 -17.18
CA SER A 51 -12.98 5.61 -16.80
C SER A 51 -11.90 4.69 -16.23
N GLY A 52 -10.73 4.68 -16.87
CA GLY A 52 -9.61 3.84 -16.45
C GLY A 52 -9.19 4.10 -15.00
N PRO A 53 -8.34 3.23 -14.43
CA PRO A 53 -7.84 3.44 -13.09
C PRO A 53 -7.14 4.79 -12.98
N SER A 54 -7.39 5.49 -11.88
CA SER A 54 -6.77 6.78 -11.58
C SER A 54 -6.17 6.75 -10.19
N ILE A 55 -4.88 7.09 -10.07
CA ILE A 55 -4.19 7.22 -8.79
C ILE A 55 -4.34 8.67 -8.33
N SER A 56 -4.77 8.86 -7.08
CA SER A 56 -4.87 10.19 -6.48
C SER A 56 -3.51 10.86 -6.36
N ALA A 57 -3.45 12.19 -6.49
CA ALA A 57 -2.23 12.94 -6.20
C ALA A 57 -1.81 12.73 -4.74
N GLY A 58 -0.55 12.29 -4.53
CA GLY A 58 -0.07 11.89 -3.19
C GLY A 58 -0.72 10.61 -2.64
N GLY A 59 -1.45 9.86 -3.47
CA GLY A 59 -2.17 8.65 -3.08
C GLY A 59 -1.30 7.41 -2.91
N ILE A 60 0.03 7.52 -3.02
CA ILE A 60 0.95 6.40 -2.83
C ILE A 60 1.73 6.64 -1.54
N ILE A 61 1.56 5.75 -0.57
CA ILE A 61 2.25 5.81 0.72
C ILE A 61 2.77 4.43 1.09
N THR A 62 3.83 4.35 1.89
CA THR A 62 4.13 3.12 2.64
C THR A 62 2.90 2.75 3.47
N ALA A 63 2.64 1.46 3.70
CA ALA A 63 1.44 0.99 4.38
C ALA A 63 1.10 1.82 5.64
N SER A 64 -0.13 2.31 5.73
CA SER A 64 -0.57 3.29 6.74
C SER A 64 -0.41 2.76 8.16
N ALA A 65 -0.69 1.47 8.37
CA ALA A 65 -0.48 0.78 9.64
C ALA A 65 1.00 0.66 10.05
N PHE A 66 1.94 1.07 9.19
CA PHE A 66 3.38 1.07 9.41
C PHE A 66 3.97 2.50 9.30
N GLY A 67 3.14 3.53 9.50
CA GLY A 67 3.57 4.93 9.58
C GLY A 67 3.24 5.78 8.37
N GLY A 68 2.79 5.21 7.24
CA GLY A 68 2.18 6.02 6.17
C GLY A 68 3.12 7.00 5.45
N ALA A 69 4.42 6.69 5.34
CA ALA A 69 5.40 7.61 4.76
C ALA A 69 5.18 7.86 3.25
N LEU A 70 5.49 9.07 2.77
CA LEU A 70 5.43 9.46 1.34
C LEU A 70 6.60 8.93 0.49
N ALA A 71 7.49 8.16 1.10
CA ALA A 71 8.57 7.43 0.46
C ALA A 71 8.46 5.95 0.83
N SER A 72 9.13 5.08 0.08
CA SER A 72 9.21 3.66 0.35
C SER A 72 10.62 3.12 0.07
N THR A 73 10.79 1.81 0.08
CA THR A 73 12.07 1.12 -0.12
C THR A 73 11.85 -0.24 -0.77
N PRO A 74 12.84 -0.83 -1.47
CA PRO A 74 12.68 -2.15 -2.07
C PRO A 74 12.25 -3.21 -1.06
N GLY A 75 11.32 -4.09 -1.46
CA GLY A 75 10.77 -5.14 -0.59
C GLY A 75 9.74 -4.65 0.45
N SER A 76 9.49 -3.34 0.57
CA SER A 76 8.44 -2.82 1.44
C SER A 76 7.06 -2.82 0.77
N PHE A 77 6.00 -2.70 1.57
CA PHE A 77 4.63 -2.56 1.09
C PHE A 77 4.20 -1.11 0.98
N VAL A 78 3.47 -0.81 -0.09
CA VAL A 78 2.81 0.47 -0.32
C VAL A 78 1.31 0.28 -0.51
N GLU A 79 0.55 1.29 -0.11
CA GLU A 79 -0.87 1.46 -0.39
C GLU A 79 -1.02 2.52 -1.49
N ILE A 80 -1.83 2.21 -2.50
CA ILE A 80 -2.14 3.07 -3.65
C ILE A 80 -3.62 3.39 -3.59
N TYR A 81 -3.96 4.66 -3.37
CA TYR A 81 -5.31 5.18 -3.27
C TYR A 81 -5.73 5.90 -4.55
N GLY A 82 -7.00 5.72 -4.93
CA GLY A 82 -7.50 6.23 -6.20
C GLY A 82 -8.96 5.88 -6.47
N SER A 83 -9.30 5.82 -7.75
CA SER A 83 -10.62 5.41 -8.25
C SER A 83 -10.48 4.40 -9.39
N ASN A 84 -11.49 3.52 -9.52
CA ASN A 84 -11.58 2.49 -10.55
C ASN A 84 -10.35 1.56 -10.60
N LEU A 85 -9.70 1.34 -9.45
CA LEU A 85 -8.46 0.56 -9.37
C LEU A 85 -8.72 -0.95 -9.53
N ALA A 86 -9.91 -1.42 -9.18
CA ALA A 86 -10.36 -2.80 -9.31
C ALA A 86 -11.89 -2.89 -9.39
N GLY A 87 -12.42 -4.05 -9.78
CA GLY A 87 -13.87 -4.35 -9.76
C GLY A 87 -14.31 -5.20 -8.58
N THR A 88 -13.37 -5.70 -7.79
CA THR A 88 -13.58 -6.55 -6.62
C THR A 88 -12.80 -6.00 -5.44
N THR A 89 -13.22 -6.37 -4.22
CA THR A 89 -12.46 -6.10 -3.00
C THR A 89 -11.97 -7.42 -2.43
N ARG A 90 -10.66 -7.68 -2.50
CA ARG A 90 -10.08 -8.87 -1.88
C ARG A 90 -8.58 -8.74 -1.60
N GLN A 91 -8.14 -9.53 -0.63
CA GLN A 91 -6.74 -9.84 -0.42
C GLN A 91 -6.35 -11.08 -1.24
N TRP A 92 -5.06 -11.28 -1.49
CA TRP A 92 -4.56 -12.57 -1.95
C TRP A 92 -4.93 -13.68 -0.95
N GLY A 93 -5.04 -14.90 -1.44
CA GLY A 93 -5.17 -16.11 -0.65
C GLY A 93 -4.13 -17.14 -1.07
N SER A 94 -4.05 -18.25 -0.35
CA SER A 94 -3.04 -19.30 -0.61
C SER A 94 -3.06 -19.84 -2.04
N SER A 95 -4.22 -19.82 -2.71
CA SER A 95 -4.38 -20.27 -4.10
C SER A 95 -3.77 -19.32 -5.14
N ASP A 96 -3.52 -18.06 -4.79
CA ASP A 96 -2.87 -17.10 -5.70
C ASP A 96 -1.34 -17.27 -5.73
N PHE A 97 -0.77 -18.05 -4.80
CA PHE A 97 0.67 -18.30 -4.74
C PHE A 97 1.08 -19.45 -5.66
N VAL A 98 2.17 -19.25 -6.39
CA VAL A 98 2.77 -20.29 -7.24
C VAL A 98 4.18 -20.57 -6.74
N ASN A 99 4.43 -21.79 -6.24
CA ASN A 99 5.72 -22.18 -5.66
C ASN A 99 6.24 -21.22 -4.57
N GLY A 100 5.32 -20.71 -3.74
CA GLY A 100 5.63 -19.74 -2.70
C GLY A 100 5.89 -18.31 -3.19
N ALA A 101 5.79 -18.05 -4.49
CA ALA A 101 5.82 -16.71 -5.06
C ALA A 101 4.45 -16.02 -4.93
N ALA A 102 4.46 -14.78 -4.49
CA ALA A 102 3.28 -13.92 -4.42
C ALA A 102 2.81 -13.52 -5.82
N PRO A 103 1.50 -13.30 -6.02
CA PRO A 103 0.96 -12.92 -7.32
C PRO A 103 1.40 -11.51 -7.74
N THR A 104 1.72 -11.32 -9.02
CA THR A 104 1.89 -9.99 -9.64
C THR A 104 0.61 -9.48 -10.32
N ILE A 105 -0.45 -10.30 -10.28
CA ILE A 105 -1.78 -9.99 -10.79
C ILE A 105 -2.83 -10.53 -9.83
N LEU A 106 -3.82 -9.70 -9.49
CA LEU A 106 -4.95 -10.08 -8.64
C LEU A 106 -6.23 -9.55 -9.27
N ASP A 107 -7.14 -10.44 -9.65
CA ASP A 107 -8.42 -10.11 -10.30
C ASP A 107 -8.30 -9.15 -11.50
N GLY A 108 -7.24 -9.33 -12.30
CA GLY A 108 -6.98 -8.50 -13.48
C GLY A 108 -6.33 -7.15 -13.17
N VAL A 109 -6.00 -6.87 -11.90
CA VAL A 109 -5.21 -5.71 -11.48
C VAL A 109 -3.73 -6.09 -11.48
N THR A 110 -2.94 -5.24 -12.13
CA THR A 110 -1.47 -5.32 -12.14
C THR A 110 -0.91 -3.96 -11.76
N VAL A 111 0.24 -3.94 -11.10
CA VAL A 111 0.94 -2.69 -10.78
C VAL A 111 2.38 -2.80 -11.26
N SER A 112 2.86 -1.78 -11.97
CA SER A 112 4.28 -1.65 -12.30
C SER A 112 4.92 -0.54 -11.48
N VAL A 113 6.06 -0.82 -10.87
CA VAL A 113 6.92 0.15 -10.20
C VAL A 113 8.21 0.24 -10.99
N ASN A 114 8.52 1.41 -11.55
CA ASN A 114 9.64 1.61 -12.46
C ASN A 114 9.68 0.61 -13.64
N GLY A 115 8.51 0.28 -14.18
CA GLY A 115 8.37 -0.71 -15.26
C GLY A 115 8.48 -2.18 -14.82
N GLN A 116 8.68 -2.46 -13.54
CA GLN A 116 8.76 -3.82 -13.01
C GLN A 116 7.45 -4.26 -12.33
N PRO A 117 6.97 -5.50 -12.53
CA PRO A 117 5.77 -5.99 -11.86
C PRO A 117 5.93 -6.02 -10.34
N ALA A 118 5.06 -5.32 -9.62
CA ALA A 118 4.96 -5.40 -8.17
C ALA A 118 4.04 -6.56 -7.74
N TYR A 119 4.17 -7.02 -6.50
CA TYR A 119 3.39 -8.14 -5.97
C TYR A 119 2.10 -7.64 -5.33
N VAL A 120 0.94 -8.05 -5.83
CA VAL A 120 -0.36 -7.47 -5.50
C VAL A 120 -0.99 -8.17 -4.30
N TYR A 121 -0.94 -7.52 -3.14
CA TYR A 121 -1.46 -8.02 -1.85
C TYR A 121 -2.97 -7.90 -1.72
N PHE A 122 -3.51 -6.75 -2.09
CA PHE A 122 -4.91 -6.41 -1.90
C PHE A 122 -5.38 -5.50 -3.03
N VAL A 123 -6.63 -5.70 -3.44
CA VAL A 123 -7.33 -4.87 -4.43
C VAL A 123 -8.69 -4.46 -3.91
N SER A 124 -9.10 -3.24 -4.24
CA SER A 124 -10.45 -2.71 -4.10
C SER A 124 -10.65 -1.61 -5.15
N PRO A 125 -11.89 -1.16 -5.42
CA PRO A 125 -12.14 -0.05 -6.34
C PRO A 125 -11.39 1.25 -6.00
N SER A 126 -11.00 1.45 -4.73
CA SER A 126 -10.36 2.68 -4.26
C SER A 126 -8.97 2.51 -3.65
N GLN A 127 -8.48 1.27 -3.51
CA GLN A 127 -7.20 0.97 -2.89
C GLN A 127 -6.56 -0.29 -3.49
N VAL A 128 -5.27 -0.23 -3.79
CA VAL A 128 -4.45 -1.40 -4.14
C VAL A 128 -3.21 -1.39 -3.26
N ASN A 129 -2.88 -2.53 -2.66
CA ASN A 129 -1.66 -2.68 -1.87
C ASN A 129 -0.69 -3.59 -2.61
N VAL A 130 0.56 -3.16 -2.74
CA VAL A 130 1.59 -3.95 -3.41
C VAL A 130 2.88 -3.97 -2.63
N GLN A 131 3.65 -5.05 -2.77
CA GLN A 131 5.04 -5.07 -2.36
C GLN A 131 5.93 -4.58 -3.51
N ILE A 132 6.81 -3.64 -3.21
CA ILE A 132 7.81 -3.13 -4.15
C ILE A 132 8.83 -4.24 -4.46
N PRO A 133 9.17 -4.49 -5.74
CA PRO A 133 10.21 -5.45 -6.10
C PRO A 133 11.56 -5.14 -5.43
N ALA A 134 12.34 -6.18 -5.15
CA ALA A 134 13.60 -6.06 -4.43
C ALA A 134 14.69 -5.29 -5.20
N ASN A 135 14.59 -5.26 -6.53
CA ASN A 135 15.58 -4.72 -7.47
C ASN A 135 15.18 -3.34 -8.03
N ILE A 136 14.24 -2.64 -7.39
CA ILE A 136 13.98 -1.23 -7.70
C ILE A 136 15.18 -0.39 -7.24
N PRO A 137 15.78 0.44 -8.12
CA PRO A 137 16.86 1.34 -7.71
C PRO A 137 16.39 2.34 -6.65
N SER A 138 17.19 2.51 -5.60
CA SER A 138 17.03 3.59 -4.63
C SER A 138 17.68 4.89 -5.10
N GLY A 139 17.28 6.02 -4.52
CA GLY A 139 17.92 7.32 -4.70
C GLY A 139 17.06 8.37 -5.38
N GLY A 140 15.78 8.09 -5.63
CA GLY A 140 14.89 9.08 -6.25
C GLY A 140 13.46 8.59 -6.50
N PRO A 141 12.62 9.46 -7.09
CA PRO A 141 11.26 9.14 -7.46
C PRO A 141 11.24 8.16 -8.65
N VAL A 142 10.34 7.17 -8.59
CA VAL A 142 10.07 6.22 -9.68
C VAL A 142 8.59 6.22 -10.04
N PRO A 143 8.22 5.97 -11.30
CA PRO A 143 6.82 5.92 -11.70
C PRO A 143 6.13 4.64 -11.20
N VAL A 144 4.89 4.79 -10.77
CA VAL A 144 3.96 3.71 -10.42
C VAL A 144 2.74 3.83 -11.33
N ILE A 145 2.35 2.71 -11.92
CA ILE A 145 1.20 2.62 -12.83
C ILE A 145 0.35 1.44 -12.37
N VAL A 146 -0.94 1.69 -12.18
CA VAL A 146 -1.95 0.64 -11.97
C VAL A 146 -2.59 0.35 -13.32
N ASN A 147 -2.70 -0.91 -13.69
CA ASN A 147 -3.42 -1.35 -14.87
C ASN A 147 -4.54 -2.29 -14.45
N TYR A 148 -5.76 -1.98 -14.90
CA TYR A 148 -6.95 -2.77 -14.65
C TYR A 148 -7.72 -2.96 -15.97
N ARG A 149 -8.00 -4.21 -16.33
CA ARG A 149 -8.68 -4.58 -17.60
C ARG A 149 -8.00 -4.00 -18.86
N GLY A 150 -6.67 -3.91 -18.86
CA GLY A 150 -5.90 -3.39 -19.99
C GLY A 150 -5.94 -1.85 -20.13
N GLN A 151 -6.51 -1.15 -19.15
CA GLN A 151 -6.47 0.31 -19.06
C GLN A 151 -5.42 0.72 -18.01
N PRO A 152 -4.30 1.34 -18.41
CA PRO A 152 -3.31 1.87 -17.48
C PRO A 152 -3.74 3.23 -16.92
N SER A 153 -3.38 3.50 -15.67
CA SER A 153 -3.46 4.83 -15.08
C SER A 153 -2.39 5.76 -15.67
N ALA A 154 -2.56 7.07 -15.47
CA ALA A 154 -1.41 7.96 -15.56
C ALA A 154 -0.34 7.57 -14.52
N PRO A 155 0.96 7.75 -14.82
CA PRO A 155 2.02 7.45 -13.86
C PRO A 155 1.99 8.44 -12.70
N VAL A 156 2.06 7.94 -11.47
CA VAL A 156 2.27 8.73 -10.25
C VAL A 156 3.57 8.28 -9.60
N THR A 157 4.35 9.21 -9.07
CA THR A 157 5.69 8.89 -8.56
C THR A 157 5.68 8.66 -7.05
N ILE A 158 6.59 7.78 -6.59
CA ILE A 158 6.96 7.62 -5.19
C ILE A 158 8.49 7.62 -5.07
N ALA A 159 9.02 8.26 -4.02
CA ALA A 159 10.45 8.23 -3.73
C ALA A 159 10.86 6.86 -3.17
N ILE A 160 11.96 6.31 -3.69
CA ILE A 160 12.55 5.06 -3.21
C ILE A 160 13.86 5.35 -2.49
N ASN A 161 13.85 5.13 -1.17
CA ASN A 161 15.01 5.23 -0.29
C ASN A 161 15.71 3.88 -0.15
N ALA A 162 16.97 3.91 0.30
CA ALA A 162 17.72 2.68 0.60
C ALA A 162 17.05 1.87 1.72
N VAL A 163 16.47 2.55 2.71
CA VAL A 163 15.62 2.01 3.77
C VAL A 163 14.49 2.99 4.05
N GLN A 164 13.32 2.48 4.45
CA GLN A 164 12.20 3.29 4.91
C GLN A 164 11.44 2.49 5.98
N PRO A 165 12.01 2.35 7.19
CA PRO A 165 11.46 1.43 8.18
C PRO A 165 10.16 1.94 8.77
N GLY A 166 9.22 1.02 8.96
CA GLY A 166 7.96 1.25 9.63
C GLY A 166 7.61 0.08 10.55
N LEU A 167 7.31 0.37 11.81
CA LEU A 167 6.79 -0.59 12.78
C LEU A 167 5.27 -0.61 12.76
N TYR A 168 4.70 -1.79 13.01
CA TYR A 168 3.26 -1.99 13.05
C TYR A 168 2.63 -1.21 14.20
N ALA A 169 1.84 -0.21 13.84
CA ALA A 169 1.14 0.69 14.74
C ALA A 169 -0.18 1.13 14.05
N PRO A 170 -1.15 0.20 13.88
CA PRO A 170 -2.38 0.47 13.16
C PRO A 170 -3.23 1.53 13.86
N ALA A 171 -4.18 2.12 13.14
CA ALA A 171 -5.06 3.18 13.65
C ALA A 171 -5.83 2.78 14.93
N LEU A 172 -6.14 1.48 15.10
CA LEU A 172 -6.78 0.96 16.32
C LEU A 172 -5.92 1.18 17.58
N PHE A 173 -4.60 1.28 17.44
CA PHE A 173 -3.64 1.56 18.51
C PHE A 173 -3.36 3.06 18.67
N ASN A 174 -4.11 3.94 17.99
CA ASN A 174 -4.06 5.37 18.26
C ASN A 174 -5.15 5.75 19.26
N LEU A 175 -4.75 6.08 20.49
CA LEU A 175 -5.67 6.47 21.54
C LEU A 175 -5.51 7.97 21.84
N SER A 176 -6.53 8.75 21.47
CA SER A 176 -6.57 10.20 21.70
C SER A 176 -5.34 10.95 21.16
N GLY A 177 -4.86 10.56 19.98
CA GLY A 177 -3.71 11.19 19.31
C GLY A 177 -2.35 10.62 19.72
N LYS A 178 -2.31 9.68 20.68
CA LYS A 178 -1.09 8.96 21.07
C LYS A 178 -1.04 7.62 20.35
N GLN A 179 -0.03 7.44 19.50
CA GLN A 179 0.19 6.20 18.78
C GLN A 179 0.94 5.19 19.66
N TYR A 180 0.33 4.03 19.88
CA TYR A 180 0.98 2.91 20.53
C TYR A 180 1.57 1.95 19.51
N LEU A 181 2.73 1.39 19.83
CA LEU A 181 3.32 0.27 19.10
C LEU A 181 2.45 -0.97 19.35
N ALA A 182 2.05 -1.66 18.28
CA ALA A 182 1.41 -2.96 18.42
C ALA A 182 2.48 -4.03 18.66
N ALA A 183 2.37 -4.72 19.80
CA ALA A 183 3.26 -5.79 20.19
C ALA A 183 2.47 -6.96 20.80
N ILE A 184 3.10 -8.12 20.83
CA ILE A 184 2.54 -9.36 21.39
C ILE A 184 3.43 -9.85 22.52
N HIS A 185 2.84 -10.25 23.65
CA HIS A 185 3.52 -10.95 24.72
C HIS A 185 4.01 -12.30 24.21
N ALA A 186 5.33 -12.51 24.09
CA ALA A 186 5.87 -13.74 23.49
C ALA A 186 5.45 -15.01 24.25
N ALA A 187 5.25 -14.90 25.57
CA ALA A 187 4.88 -16.03 26.42
C ALA A 187 3.41 -16.46 26.28
N THR A 188 2.50 -15.55 25.93
CA THR A 188 1.05 -15.81 25.96
C THR A 188 0.36 -15.66 24.61
N GLY A 189 0.99 -14.98 23.65
CA GLY A 189 0.36 -14.59 22.39
C GLY A 189 -0.66 -13.44 22.55
N GLY A 190 -0.83 -12.90 23.76
CA GLY A 190 -1.73 -11.77 24.03
C GLY A 190 -1.18 -10.46 23.49
N PHE A 191 -2.07 -9.49 23.23
CA PHE A 191 -1.68 -8.17 22.74
C PHE A 191 -1.27 -7.24 23.89
N VAL A 192 -0.20 -6.47 23.65
CA VAL A 192 0.25 -5.42 24.57
C VAL A 192 -0.63 -4.18 24.39
N GLY A 193 -1.08 -3.60 25.49
CA GLY A 193 -1.91 -2.39 25.47
C GLY A 193 -2.35 -1.95 26.87
N ASN A 194 -3.01 -0.81 26.97
CA ASN A 194 -3.41 -0.22 28.25
C ASN A 194 -4.82 -0.63 28.69
N GLY A 195 -5.40 -1.67 28.06
CA GLY A 195 -6.77 -2.12 28.30
C GLY A 195 -7.87 -1.21 27.73
N LYS A 196 -7.51 -0.12 27.02
CA LYS A 196 -8.48 0.86 26.48
C LYS A 196 -8.72 0.74 24.97
N ILE A 197 -8.11 -0.25 24.33
CA ILE A 197 -8.30 -0.49 22.89
C ILE A 197 -9.66 -1.19 22.69
N SER A 198 -10.58 -0.51 22.01
CA SER A 198 -11.94 -1.02 21.79
C SER A 198 -11.93 -2.33 21.01
N GLY A 199 -12.66 -3.34 21.50
CA GLY A 199 -12.77 -4.65 20.86
C GLY A 199 -11.50 -5.51 20.94
N LEU A 200 -10.48 -5.10 21.68
CA LEU A 200 -9.22 -5.84 21.83
C LEU A 200 -8.82 -5.97 23.29
N ALA A 201 -8.81 -7.20 23.80
CA ALA A 201 -8.26 -7.49 25.12
C ALA A 201 -6.73 -7.29 25.09
N THR A 202 -6.22 -6.42 25.96
CA THR A 202 -4.80 -6.09 26.03
C THR A 202 -4.33 -5.93 27.47
N THR A 203 -3.05 -6.20 27.70
CA THR A 203 -2.36 -5.99 29.00
C THR A 203 -1.08 -5.19 28.80
N PRO A 204 -0.63 -4.39 29.77
CA PRO A 204 0.63 -3.66 29.63
C PRO A 204 1.82 -4.63 29.57
N ALA A 205 2.90 -4.20 28.93
CA ALA A 205 4.15 -4.94 28.94
C ALA A 205 4.77 -5.00 30.34
N VAL A 206 5.46 -6.08 30.66
CA VAL A 206 6.09 -6.34 31.96
C VAL A 206 7.61 -6.25 31.80
N PRO A 207 8.33 -5.49 32.64
CA PRO A 207 9.79 -5.47 32.63
C PRO A 207 10.41 -6.87 32.66
N GLY A 208 11.38 -7.12 31.77
CA GLY A 208 12.06 -8.41 31.62
C GLY A 208 11.38 -9.41 30.69
N GLU A 209 10.14 -9.17 30.24
CA GLU A 209 9.49 -10.06 29.28
C GLU A 209 10.01 -9.83 27.85
N THR A 210 9.78 -10.82 26.98
CA THR A 210 10.01 -10.68 25.53
C THR A 210 8.71 -10.29 24.83
N LEU A 211 8.81 -9.27 23.98
CA LEU A 211 7.75 -8.83 23.09
C LEU A 211 8.07 -9.21 21.64
N ILE A 212 7.04 -9.60 20.89
CA ILE A 212 7.10 -9.77 19.44
C ILE A 212 6.56 -8.50 18.80
N VAL A 213 7.36 -7.88 17.93
CA VAL A 213 7.06 -6.64 17.23
C VAL A 213 7.21 -6.86 15.73
N TYR A 214 6.31 -6.31 14.92
CA TYR A 214 6.37 -6.43 13.47
C TYR A 214 6.70 -5.11 12.77
N GLY A 215 7.26 -5.19 11.57
CA GLY A 215 7.57 -4.03 10.74
C GLY A 215 7.78 -4.35 9.26
N ILE A 216 8.04 -3.31 8.46
CA ILE A 216 8.37 -3.38 7.03
C ILE A 216 9.49 -2.39 6.70
N GLY A 217 10.19 -2.61 5.57
CA GLY A 217 11.12 -1.63 5.00
C GLY A 217 12.44 -1.42 5.76
N PHE A 218 12.87 -2.40 6.57
CA PHE A 218 14.13 -2.33 7.33
C PHE A 218 15.39 -2.59 6.47
N GLY A 219 15.24 -3.08 5.24
CA GLY A 219 16.31 -3.11 4.24
C GLY A 219 16.90 -4.50 3.98
N PRO A 220 18.23 -4.62 3.82
CA PRO A 220 18.85 -5.86 3.36
C PRO A 220 18.87 -6.97 4.41
N LEU A 221 18.85 -8.23 3.94
CA LEU A 221 18.81 -9.44 4.76
C LEU A 221 19.93 -10.41 4.37
N GLU A 222 20.41 -11.22 5.33
CA GLU A 222 21.22 -12.41 5.07
C GLU A 222 20.39 -13.70 5.11
N PRO A 223 20.71 -14.71 4.28
CA PRO A 223 21.77 -14.69 3.27
C PRO A 223 21.41 -13.82 2.05
N GLY A 224 22.38 -13.05 1.53
CA GLY A 224 22.30 -12.41 0.22
C GLY A 224 22.51 -10.90 0.20
N GLY A 225 22.52 -10.22 1.35
CA GLY A 225 22.81 -8.79 1.46
C GLY A 225 21.83 -7.87 0.71
N VAL A 226 20.62 -8.35 0.40
CA VAL A 226 19.62 -7.61 -0.38
C VAL A 226 18.24 -7.68 0.28
N ALA A 227 17.36 -6.73 -0.06
CA ALA A 227 15.96 -6.82 0.33
C ALA A 227 15.30 -8.04 -0.34
N MET A 228 14.32 -8.65 0.33
CA MET A 228 13.53 -9.75 -0.24
C MET A 228 12.12 -9.28 -0.58
N ALA A 229 11.61 -9.70 -1.73
CA ALA A 229 10.27 -9.38 -2.21
C ALA A 229 9.62 -10.60 -2.88
N GLY A 230 8.29 -10.67 -2.83
CA GLY A 230 7.50 -11.56 -3.66
C GLY A 230 7.54 -13.03 -3.30
N HIS A 231 8.13 -13.41 -2.17
CA HIS A 231 8.24 -14.81 -1.77
C HIS A 231 7.94 -15.00 -0.29
N ILE A 232 7.30 -16.13 0.02
CA ILE A 232 7.17 -16.62 1.38
C ILE A 232 8.54 -17.08 1.87
N VAL A 233 8.99 -16.51 2.99
CA VAL A 233 10.29 -16.87 3.58
C VAL A 233 10.19 -18.23 4.28
N GLN A 234 11.05 -19.18 3.90
CA GLN A 234 11.08 -20.55 4.47
C GLN A 234 12.21 -20.81 5.48
N GLY A 235 13.16 -19.87 5.64
CA GLY A 235 14.31 -20.00 6.53
C GLY A 235 14.58 -18.73 7.34
N GLN A 236 15.71 -18.68 8.04
CA GLN A 236 16.16 -17.43 8.66
C GLN A 236 16.61 -16.45 7.57
N ALA A 237 15.94 -15.30 7.53
CA ALA A 237 16.40 -14.12 6.81
C ALA A 237 16.66 -13.05 7.88
N ILE A 238 17.93 -12.75 8.15
CA ILE A 238 18.35 -11.91 9.28
C ILE A 238 18.70 -10.50 8.80
N LEU A 239 18.20 -9.49 9.52
CA LEU A 239 18.53 -8.09 9.23
C LEU A 239 20.03 -7.84 9.45
N THR A 240 20.71 -7.29 8.44
CA THR A 240 22.16 -6.98 8.51
C THR A 240 22.43 -5.65 9.19
N THR A 241 21.55 -4.69 9.00
CA THR A 241 21.73 -3.33 9.49
C THR A 241 21.56 -3.30 11.01
N LEU A 242 22.43 -2.55 11.70
CA LEU A 242 22.38 -2.41 13.15
C LEU A 242 21.04 -1.76 13.56
N LEU A 243 20.23 -2.50 14.31
CA LEU A 243 18.96 -2.05 14.84
C LEU A 243 19.07 -1.87 16.35
N GLN A 244 18.54 -0.76 16.87
CA GLN A 244 18.47 -0.52 18.30
C GLN A 244 17.05 -0.14 18.70
N PHE A 245 16.53 -0.79 19.73
CA PHE A 245 15.29 -0.40 20.39
C PHE A 245 15.64 0.23 21.74
N ASN A 246 14.92 1.29 22.11
CA ASN A 246 14.95 1.84 23.47
C ASN A 246 13.54 2.03 24.02
N PHE A 247 13.38 1.78 25.30
CA PHE A 247 12.18 2.07 26.08
C PHE A 247 12.51 3.28 26.97
N GLY A 248 12.06 4.46 26.56
CA GLY A 248 12.58 5.73 27.05
C GLY A 248 14.05 5.87 26.66
N ASN A 249 14.92 6.02 27.66
CA ASN A 249 16.38 6.09 27.48
C ASN A 249 17.08 4.75 27.75
N LEU A 250 16.33 3.66 27.92
CA LEU A 250 16.89 2.35 28.28
C LEU A 250 17.02 1.47 27.04
N PRO A 251 18.23 1.00 26.69
CA PRO A 251 18.42 0.10 25.55
C PRO A 251 17.75 -1.25 25.83
N ALA A 252 17.03 -1.75 24.83
CA ALA A 252 16.32 -3.02 24.89
C ALA A 252 17.07 -4.10 24.10
N PRO A 253 17.46 -5.22 24.74
CA PRO A 253 18.06 -6.35 24.04
C PRO A 253 17.14 -6.93 22.95
N ILE A 254 17.72 -7.32 21.82
CA ILE A 254 17.00 -7.93 20.69
C ILE A 254 17.44 -9.39 20.58
N LEU A 255 16.49 -10.33 20.70
CA LEU A 255 16.72 -11.77 20.58
C LEU A 255 16.57 -12.28 19.15
N TYR A 256 15.81 -11.56 18.31
CA TYR A 256 15.62 -11.87 16.90
C TYR A 256 15.37 -10.59 16.11
N GLN A 257 15.97 -10.48 14.93
CA GLN A 257 15.74 -9.42 13.97
C GLN A 257 15.82 -9.97 12.55
N GLY A 258 14.69 -10.05 11.85
CA GLY A 258 14.65 -10.67 10.54
C GLY A 258 13.25 -10.71 9.96
N LEU A 259 13.07 -11.40 8.84
CA LEU A 259 11.72 -11.65 8.33
C LEU A 259 11.00 -12.69 9.20
N ASN A 260 9.69 -12.51 9.33
CA ASN A 260 8.80 -13.49 9.93
C ASN A 260 8.67 -14.71 8.98
N PRO A 261 9.08 -15.91 9.40
CA PRO A 261 8.89 -17.11 8.60
C PRO A 261 7.43 -17.32 8.21
N GLY A 262 7.18 -17.78 6.98
CA GLY A 262 5.82 -17.97 6.46
C GLY A 262 5.13 -16.68 5.98
N SER A 263 5.77 -15.52 6.11
CA SER A 263 5.25 -14.24 5.60
C SER A 263 6.03 -13.74 4.38
N VAL A 264 5.43 -12.80 3.65
CA VAL A 264 6.07 -12.05 2.56
C VAL A 264 6.41 -10.66 3.10
N GLY A 265 7.69 -10.27 3.10
CA GLY A 265 8.13 -8.89 3.41
C GLY A 265 7.90 -8.35 4.83
N LEU A 266 7.34 -9.17 5.74
CA LEU A 266 7.08 -8.78 7.12
C LEU A 266 8.30 -9.08 7.99
N TYR A 267 8.83 -8.06 8.66
CA TYR A 267 9.89 -8.20 9.66
C TYR A 267 9.28 -8.54 11.01
N GLN A 268 9.97 -9.37 11.78
CA GLN A 268 9.72 -9.66 13.18
C GLN A 268 10.94 -9.30 14.01
N PHE A 269 10.68 -8.69 15.17
CA PHE A 269 11.67 -8.39 16.20
C PHE A 269 11.21 -8.98 17.53
N ASN A 270 12.09 -9.74 18.18
CA ASN A 270 11.85 -10.22 19.54
C ASN A 270 12.67 -9.32 20.48
N VAL A 271 12.00 -8.46 21.24
CA VAL A 271 12.65 -7.39 22.02
C VAL A 271 12.35 -7.60 23.50
N ILE A 272 13.38 -7.51 24.35
CA ILE A 272 13.23 -7.62 25.81
C ILE A 272 12.92 -6.25 26.40
N VAL A 273 11.83 -6.15 27.17
CA VAL A 273 11.52 -4.93 27.93
C VAL A 273 12.59 -4.74 29.01
N PRO A 274 13.29 -3.59 29.08
CA PRO A 274 14.33 -3.37 30.10
C PRO A 274 13.79 -3.57 31.53
N LEU A 275 14.57 -4.21 32.40
CA LEU A 275 14.16 -4.50 33.79
C LEU A 275 13.83 -3.25 34.61
N SER A 276 14.44 -2.11 34.27
CA SER A 276 14.21 -0.81 34.90
C SER A 276 13.24 0.08 34.13
N ALA A 277 12.50 -0.45 33.15
CA ALA A 277 11.50 0.31 32.42
C ALA A 277 10.43 0.87 33.38
N PRO A 278 10.11 2.18 33.31
CA PRO A 278 9.17 2.79 34.23
C PRO A 278 7.73 2.35 33.92
N ASN A 279 6.86 2.40 34.91
CA ASN A 279 5.42 2.19 34.71
C ASN A 279 4.80 3.33 33.90
N GLY A 280 3.74 3.01 33.17
CA GLY A 280 2.98 3.94 32.33
C GLY A 280 3.34 3.82 30.86
N ASP A 281 3.00 4.84 30.09
CA ASP A 281 3.26 4.84 28.64
C ASP A 281 4.71 5.26 28.37
N VAL A 282 5.55 4.29 28.04
CA VAL A 282 6.97 4.49 27.79
C VAL A 282 7.20 4.80 26.31
N PRO A 283 7.90 5.88 25.93
CA PRO A 283 8.28 6.12 24.55
C PRO A 283 9.13 4.97 24.00
N VAL A 284 8.85 4.51 22.79
CA VAL A 284 9.70 3.54 22.09
C VAL A 284 10.41 4.26 20.96
N THR A 285 11.74 4.31 21.04
CA THR A 285 12.58 4.85 19.97
C THR A 285 13.34 3.73 19.29
N VAL A 286 13.44 3.80 17.96
CA VAL A 286 14.14 2.82 17.16
C VAL A 286 15.07 3.53 16.20
N THR A 287 16.32 3.09 16.17
CA THR A 287 17.32 3.54 15.20
C THR A 287 17.79 2.39 14.33
N LEU A 288 18.01 2.69 13.05
CA LEU A 288 18.59 1.81 12.07
C LEU A 288 19.89 2.47 11.57
N ASP A 289 21.03 1.85 11.86
CA ASP A 289 22.38 2.41 11.66
C ASP A 289 22.53 3.83 12.22
N GLY A 290 22.01 4.04 13.44
CA GLY A 290 22.02 5.34 14.12
C GLY A 290 20.97 6.34 13.64
N THR A 291 20.23 6.05 12.55
CA THR A 291 19.17 6.93 12.04
C THR A 291 17.81 6.58 12.68
N PRO A 292 17.13 7.51 13.36
CA PRO A 292 15.79 7.24 13.91
C PRO A 292 14.75 6.95 12.83
N ILE A 293 13.83 6.02 13.12
CA ILE A 293 12.62 5.86 12.30
C ILE A 293 11.69 7.08 12.46
N SER A 294 10.81 7.32 11.48
CA SER A 294 9.94 8.51 11.49
C SER A 294 8.76 8.44 12.46
N GLN A 295 8.44 7.27 12.99
CA GLN A 295 7.28 7.10 13.89
C GLN A 295 7.63 7.50 15.33
N THR A 296 6.74 8.28 15.93
CA THR A 296 6.72 8.51 17.39
C THR A 296 5.79 7.50 18.04
N LEU A 297 6.34 6.56 18.78
CA LEU A 297 5.59 5.45 19.36
C LEU A 297 5.70 5.43 20.89
N SER A 298 4.68 4.89 21.54
CA SER A 298 4.71 4.55 22.96
C SER A 298 4.26 3.11 23.19
N ILE A 299 4.61 2.54 24.33
CA ILE A 299 4.15 1.23 24.77
C ILE A 299 3.80 1.29 26.26
N PRO A 300 2.64 0.78 26.69
CA PRO A 300 2.30 0.76 28.10
C PRO A 300 3.12 -0.32 28.81
N VAL A 301 3.75 0.05 29.92
CA VAL A 301 4.54 -0.84 30.77
C VAL A 301 3.96 -0.81 32.19
N GLN A 302 3.88 -1.97 32.83
CA GLN A 302 3.48 -2.12 34.22
C GLN A 302 4.32 -3.21 34.88
N ALA A 303 5.10 -2.83 35.88
CA ALA A 303 5.77 -3.76 36.78
C ALA A 303 4.73 -4.63 37.51
N PRO A 304 5.05 -5.92 37.75
CA PRO A 304 4.15 -6.86 38.41
C PRO A 304 3.88 -6.52 39.87
#